data_AF-A0A6I3CC00-F1
#
_entry.id   AF-A0A6I3CC00-F1
#
_cell.length_a   1.000
_cell.length_b   1.000
_cell.length_c   1.000
_cell.angle_alpha   90.00
_cell.angle_beta   90.00
_cell.angle_gamma   90.00
#
_symmetry.space_group_name_H-M   'P 1'
#
loop_
_entity.id
_entity.type
_entity.pdbx_description
1 polymer ?
#
loop_
_entity_poly.entity_id
_entity_poly.type
_entity_poly.pdbx_seq_one_letter_code
_entity_poly.pdbx_strand_id
1 'polypeptide(L)'
;MQDFLAYTVLGLCLGSVYAIAATGLVVTYSTSGVFNVAHGAVATMSALFYWQLRFGWHAPAPIAIFLTVCVFAPLLGLALEVLVMRGLRGTSEVTRLVTPVAVLLGINGAATWIWFRNSNRALVPKKFFGETHVQVLGQAVYYHQIIGVLLSIVIAGALYVLLYRTRLGVTMRATVDDRSLLMLNGGRPDRVSMASWAIGASLAGLAGVLLSPQLGALQVFALTLLVFDAYPAAVAGRLRSVPLTYLGAMVLGLSKLYFDWISDAGQRWLVLRNLRNAIPALLLFGALLLLPQDRLRGAIVTRTRERFRVPTMREAVLWGGVLVAAVAMLQSIMSGSAVISLANGVALSLMALSLVLLTGYAGEINLAVFTFAGVAVIAAWQFDVGPTGLATQKSLSVGAVLLAMCVCSLVGGLIALPALRL
;
A
#
# COMPACT_ATOMS: atom_id res chain seq x y z
N MET A 1 -14.26 1.21 -32.51
CA MET A 1 -14.85 2.39 -31.82
C MET A 1 -15.68 1.97 -30.60
N GLN A 2 -16.51 0.92 -30.70
CA GLN A 2 -17.26 0.38 -29.55
C GLN A 2 -16.33 -0.09 -28.41
N ASP A 3 -15.27 -0.83 -28.72
CA ASP A 3 -14.30 -1.28 -27.70
C ASP A 3 -13.65 -0.11 -26.96
N PHE A 4 -13.21 0.92 -27.68
CA PHE A 4 -12.60 2.11 -27.07
C PHE A 4 -13.53 2.72 -26.02
N LEU A 5 -14.80 2.96 -26.37
CA LEU A 5 -15.79 3.53 -25.45
C LEU A 5 -16.10 2.60 -24.26
N ALA A 6 -16.17 1.29 -24.50
CA ALA A 6 -16.32 0.27 -23.47
C ALA A 6 -15.19 0.34 -22.42
N TYR A 7 -13.93 0.32 -22.87
CA TYR A 7 -12.77 0.47 -21.99
C TYR A 7 -12.72 1.85 -21.31
N THR A 8 -13.18 2.92 -21.95
CA THR A 8 -13.32 4.24 -21.30
C THR A 8 -14.31 4.16 -20.13
N VAL A 9 -15.50 3.57 -20.33
CA VAL A 9 -16.52 3.46 -19.27
C VAL A 9 -16.01 2.62 -18.11
N LEU A 10 -15.40 1.46 -18.37
CA LEU A 10 -14.80 0.64 -17.32
C LEU A 10 -13.64 1.35 -16.62
N GLY A 11 -12.83 2.11 -17.36
CA GLY A 11 -11.71 2.88 -16.82
C GLY A 11 -12.17 3.99 -15.90
N LEU A 12 -13.27 4.68 -16.23
CA LEU A 12 -13.92 5.67 -15.36
C LEU A 12 -14.51 5.01 -14.10
N CYS A 13 -15.08 3.82 -14.23
CA CYS A 13 -15.58 3.07 -13.07
C CYS A 13 -14.45 2.68 -12.11
N LEU A 14 -13.34 2.15 -12.64
CA LEU A 14 -12.16 1.81 -11.84
C LEU A 14 -11.52 3.07 -11.22
N GLY A 15 -11.34 4.11 -12.03
CA GLY A 15 -10.80 5.40 -11.61
C GLY A 15 -11.64 6.06 -10.51
N SER A 16 -12.97 5.89 -10.54
CA SER A 16 -13.87 6.38 -9.50
C SER A 16 -13.61 5.75 -8.14
N VAL A 17 -13.36 4.44 -8.09
CA VAL A 17 -13.07 3.78 -6.81
C VAL A 17 -11.66 4.14 -6.33
N TYR A 18 -10.69 4.27 -7.24
CA TYR A 18 -9.37 4.82 -6.91
C TYR A 18 -9.45 6.26 -6.42
N ALA A 19 -10.36 7.07 -6.94
CA ALA A 19 -10.55 8.45 -6.47
C ALA A 19 -11.07 8.49 -5.04
N ILE A 20 -12.01 7.61 -4.68
CA ILE A 20 -12.51 7.48 -3.30
C ILE A 20 -11.36 7.09 -2.36
N ALA A 21 -10.56 6.07 -2.73
CA ALA A 21 -9.41 5.65 -1.92
C ALA A 21 -8.33 6.75 -1.81
N ALA A 22 -7.97 7.38 -2.94
CA ALA A 22 -6.93 8.41 -2.99
C ALA A 22 -7.32 9.67 -2.22
N THR A 23 -8.58 10.10 -2.30
CA THR A 23 -9.06 11.23 -1.51
C THR A 23 -9.14 10.89 -0.01
N GLY A 24 -9.40 9.64 0.36
CA GLY A 24 -9.23 9.15 1.73
C GLY A 24 -7.79 9.29 2.25
N LEU A 25 -6.80 8.94 1.41
CA LEU A 25 -5.38 9.15 1.73
C LEU A 25 -5.04 10.64 1.89
N VAL A 26 -5.54 11.52 1.01
CA VAL A 26 -5.37 12.98 1.12
C VAL A 26 -5.91 13.48 2.45
N VAL A 27 -7.10 13.04 2.86
CA VAL A 27 -7.71 13.48 4.13
C VAL A 27 -6.87 13.04 5.32
N THR A 28 -6.39 11.79 5.37
CA THR A 28 -5.54 11.32 6.48
C THR A 28 -4.21 12.06 6.51
N TYR A 29 -3.58 12.26 5.35
CA TYR A 29 -2.31 12.94 5.24
C TYR A 29 -2.43 14.42 5.66
N SER A 30 -3.56 15.06 5.34
CA SER A 30 -3.84 16.45 5.70
C SER A 30 -3.93 16.74 7.20
N THR A 31 -3.89 15.72 8.07
CA THR A 31 -3.77 15.91 9.52
C THR A 31 -2.59 15.19 10.17
N SER A 32 -2.18 14.03 9.65
CA SER A 32 -1.09 13.24 10.22
C SER A 32 0.28 13.61 9.67
N GLY A 33 0.35 14.10 8.43
CA GLY A 33 1.61 14.26 7.69
C GLY A 33 2.34 12.94 7.42
N VAL A 34 1.70 11.79 7.69
CA VAL A 34 2.29 10.45 7.56
C VAL A 34 1.58 9.68 6.45
N PHE A 35 2.37 9.00 5.62
CA PHE A 35 1.87 8.09 4.60
C PHE A 35 1.23 6.85 5.25
N ASN A 36 -0.08 6.69 5.09
CA ASN A 36 -0.82 5.59 5.68
C ASN A 36 -0.78 4.33 4.78
N VAL A 37 0.28 3.53 4.92
CA VAL A 37 0.40 2.24 4.20
C VAL A 37 -0.75 1.28 4.54
N ALA A 38 -1.29 1.36 5.76
CA ALA A 38 -2.38 0.49 6.22
C ALA A 38 -3.74 0.76 5.56
N HIS A 39 -3.87 1.80 4.72
CA HIS A 39 -5.14 2.16 4.08
C HIS A 39 -5.77 0.99 3.30
N GLY A 40 -4.96 0.20 2.59
CA GLY A 40 -5.43 -1.00 1.89
C GLY A 40 -5.93 -2.11 2.83
N ALA A 41 -5.26 -2.32 3.96
CA ALA A 41 -5.71 -3.29 4.97
C ALA A 41 -7.01 -2.85 5.66
N VAL A 42 -7.19 -1.55 5.92
CA VAL A 42 -8.46 -0.98 6.42
C VAL A 42 -9.58 -1.22 5.40
N ALA A 43 -9.30 -1.07 4.11
CA ALA A 43 -10.24 -1.39 3.04
C ALA A 43 -10.62 -2.88 3.03
N THR A 44 -9.64 -3.79 3.13
CA THR A 44 -9.92 -5.24 3.24
C THR A 44 -10.76 -5.58 4.46
N MET A 45 -10.38 -5.07 5.63
CA MET A 45 -11.09 -5.31 6.90
C MET A 45 -12.55 -4.86 6.81
N SER A 46 -12.80 -3.69 6.22
CA SER A 46 -14.15 -3.17 6.00
C SER A 46 -14.93 -3.99 4.98
N ALA A 47 -14.29 -4.46 3.90
CA ALA A 47 -14.92 -5.34 2.92
C ALA A 47 -15.31 -6.70 3.53
N LEU A 48 -14.45 -7.27 4.39
CA LEU A 48 -14.75 -8.50 5.15
C LEU A 48 -15.90 -8.29 6.14
N PHE A 49 -15.91 -7.15 6.83
CA PHE A 49 -17.00 -6.79 7.73
C PHE A 49 -18.33 -6.62 6.98
N TYR A 50 -18.33 -5.93 5.83
CA TYR A 50 -19.49 -5.84 4.95
C TYR A 50 -19.96 -7.24 4.51
N TRP A 51 -19.03 -8.10 4.09
CA TRP A 51 -19.35 -9.47 3.69
C TRP A 51 -19.99 -10.25 4.84
N GLN A 52 -19.47 -10.11 6.06
CA GLN A 52 -20.03 -10.73 7.26
C GLN A 52 -21.48 -10.30 7.51
N LEU A 53 -21.75 -8.99 7.47
CA LEU A 53 -23.11 -8.46 7.64
C LEU A 53 -24.05 -8.99 6.56
N ARG A 54 -23.64 -8.90 5.29
CA ARG A 54 -24.48 -9.19 4.13
C ARG A 54 -24.72 -10.69 3.94
N PHE A 55 -23.69 -11.50 4.03
CA PHE A 55 -23.74 -12.93 3.67
C PHE A 55 -23.64 -13.86 4.87
N GLY A 56 -22.93 -13.46 5.93
CA GLY A 56 -22.85 -14.23 7.17
C GLY A 56 -24.09 -14.06 8.05
N TRP A 57 -24.61 -12.84 8.17
CA TRP A 57 -25.78 -12.50 8.99
C TRP A 57 -27.02 -12.10 8.18
N HIS A 58 -26.96 -12.22 6.85
CA HIS A 58 -28.09 -11.98 5.94
C HIS A 58 -28.73 -10.58 6.01
N ALA A 59 -27.98 -9.55 6.42
CA ALA A 59 -28.48 -8.19 6.44
C ALA A 59 -28.75 -7.65 5.01
N PRO A 60 -29.76 -6.76 4.83
CA PRO A 60 -29.98 -6.06 3.56
C PRO A 60 -28.74 -5.25 3.14
N ALA A 61 -28.42 -5.23 1.84
CA ALA A 61 -27.22 -4.59 1.32
C ALA A 61 -27.10 -3.10 1.70
N PRO A 62 -28.17 -2.27 1.64
CA PRO A 62 -28.09 -0.87 2.05
C PRO A 62 -27.72 -0.71 3.53
N ILE A 63 -28.29 -1.54 4.40
CA ILE A 63 -27.99 -1.54 5.84
C ILE A 63 -26.55 -1.98 6.09
N ALA A 64 -26.11 -3.05 5.42
CA ALA A 64 -24.74 -3.54 5.54
C ALA A 64 -23.71 -2.50 5.07
N ILE A 65 -23.96 -1.81 3.94
CA ILE A 65 -23.08 -0.71 3.48
C ILE A 65 -23.06 0.42 4.50
N PHE A 66 -24.24 0.85 4.98
CA PHE A 66 -24.33 1.95 5.95
C PHE A 66 -23.59 1.64 7.24
N LEU A 67 -23.81 0.45 7.83
CA LEU A 67 -23.11 0.04 9.05
C LEU A 67 -21.60 -0.09 8.82
N THR A 68 -21.16 -0.61 7.68
CA THR A 68 -19.72 -0.70 7.39
C THR A 68 -19.09 0.68 7.22
N VAL A 69 -19.66 1.55 6.39
CA VAL A 69 -19.03 2.83 5.97
C VAL A 69 -19.23 3.93 7.00
N CYS A 70 -20.38 3.98 7.67
CA CYS A 70 -20.75 5.05 8.60
C CYS A 70 -20.52 4.70 10.08
N VAL A 71 -20.33 3.42 10.42
CA VAL A 71 -20.13 2.99 11.82
C VAL A 71 -18.81 2.25 11.99
N PHE A 72 -18.63 1.09 11.37
CA PHE A 72 -17.45 0.25 11.60
C PHE A 72 -16.15 0.91 11.13
N ALA A 73 -16.08 1.33 9.87
CA ALA A 73 -14.88 1.95 9.30
C ALA A 73 -14.44 3.24 10.05
N PRO A 74 -15.33 4.19 10.40
CA PRO A 74 -14.90 5.37 11.16
C PRO A 74 -14.51 5.02 12.60
N LEU A 75 -15.18 4.06 13.25
CA LEU A 75 -14.74 3.57 14.57
C LEU A 75 -13.34 2.94 14.50
N LEU A 76 -13.06 2.15 13.45
CA LEU A 76 -11.73 1.60 13.21
C LEU A 76 -10.70 2.72 13.00
N GLY A 77 -11.03 3.74 12.19
CA GLY A 77 -10.18 4.92 11.99
C GLY A 77 -9.90 5.68 13.29
N LEU A 78 -10.92 5.90 14.12
CA LEU A 78 -10.79 6.52 15.44
C LEU A 78 -9.91 5.68 16.37
N ALA A 79 -10.10 4.36 16.39
CA ALA A 79 -9.28 3.46 17.19
C ALA A 79 -7.81 3.51 16.76
N LEU A 80 -7.52 3.50 15.45
CA LEU A 80 -6.16 3.62 14.93
C LEU A 80 -5.53 4.97 15.27
N GLU A 81 -6.30 6.07 15.20
CA GLU A 81 -5.82 7.39 15.60
C GLU A 81 -5.42 7.42 17.08
N VAL A 82 -6.33 7.01 17.95
CA VAL A 82 -6.18 7.14 19.40
C VAL A 82 -5.13 6.17 19.94
N LEU A 83 -5.15 4.93 19.49
CA LEU A 83 -4.30 3.86 20.04
C LEU A 83 -2.89 3.86 19.45
N VAL A 84 -2.72 4.30 18.19
CA VAL A 84 -1.44 4.17 17.48
C VAL A 84 -0.93 5.53 17.04
N MET A 85 -1.65 6.22 16.16
CA MET A 85 -1.11 7.35 15.41
C MET A 85 -0.85 8.57 16.29
N ARG A 86 -1.65 8.76 17.35
CA ARG A 86 -1.44 9.81 18.35
C ARG A 86 -0.11 9.64 19.10
N GLY A 87 0.36 8.41 19.28
CA GLY A 87 1.63 8.08 19.94
C GLY A 87 2.87 8.33 19.08
N LEU A 88 2.72 8.45 17.75
CA LEU A 88 3.84 8.66 16.81
C LEU A 88 4.33 10.11 16.74
N ARG A 89 3.81 10.99 17.59
CA ARG A 89 4.18 12.40 17.59
C ARG A 89 5.53 12.57 18.28
N GLY A 90 6.46 13.23 17.60
CA GLY A 90 7.82 13.43 18.11
C GLY A 90 8.72 12.19 18.04
N THR A 91 8.27 11.09 17.42
CA THR A 91 9.13 9.95 17.09
C THR A 91 9.95 10.23 15.82
N SER A 92 10.95 9.38 15.56
CA SER A 92 11.77 9.44 14.35
C SER A 92 10.93 9.23 13.08
N GLU A 93 11.41 9.74 11.95
CA GLU A 93 10.76 9.55 10.65
C GLU A 93 10.64 8.06 10.30
N VAL A 94 11.69 7.28 10.60
CA VAL A 94 11.69 5.82 10.46
C VAL A 94 10.55 5.19 11.25
N THR A 95 10.39 5.53 12.54
CA THR A 95 9.28 5.03 13.36
C THR A 95 7.91 5.41 12.78
N ARG A 96 7.75 6.65 12.27
CA ARG A 96 6.50 7.09 11.64
C ARG A 96 6.16 6.35 10.36
N LEU A 97 7.16 5.94 9.59
CA LEU A 97 6.97 5.20 8.33
C LEU A 97 6.79 3.69 8.55
N VAL A 98 7.48 3.10 9.52
CA VAL A 98 7.37 1.68 9.87
C VAL A 98 6.05 1.36 10.57
N THR A 99 5.53 2.27 11.42
CA THR A 99 4.32 1.99 12.20
C THR A 99 3.08 1.70 11.34
N PRO A 100 2.75 2.46 10.28
CA PRO A 100 1.67 2.11 9.36
C PRO A 100 1.83 0.71 8.73
N VAL A 101 3.07 0.25 8.49
CA VAL A 101 3.33 -1.13 8.02
C VAL A 101 3.01 -2.14 9.11
N ALA A 102 3.38 -1.88 10.36
CA ALA A 102 3.01 -2.73 11.50
C ALA A 102 1.48 -2.77 11.70
N VAL A 103 0.79 -1.64 11.55
CA VAL A 103 -0.68 -1.57 11.58
C VAL A 103 -1.30 -2.37 10.45
N LEU A 104 -0.77 -2.28 9.23
CA LEU A 104 -1.20 -3.09 8.09
C LEU A 104 -1.12 -4.58 8.41
N LEU A 105 0.02 -5.04 8.96
CA LEU A 105 0.22 -6.44 9.34
C LEU A 105 -0.70 -6.85 10.49
N GLY A 106 -0.89 -5.99 11.49
CA GLY A 106 -1.79 -6.21 12.60
C GLY A 106 -3.25 -6.36 12.16
N ILE A 107 -3.73 -5.48 11.26
CA ILE A 107 -5.09 -5.57 10.69
C ILE A 107 -5.24 -6.86 9.88
N ASN A 108 -4.26 -7.22 9.05
CA ASN A 108 -4.29 -8.47 8.29
C ASN A 108 -4.28 -9.70 9.22
N GLY A 109 -3.50 -9.68 10.30
CA GLY A 109 -3.49 -10.72 11.33
C GLY A 109 -4.85 -10.86 12.02
N ALA A 110 -5.46 -9.74 12.42
CA ALA A 110 -6.81 -9.72 12.99
C ALA A 110 -7.85 -10.26 12.01
N ALA A 111 -7.79 -9.84 10.74
CA ALA A 111 -8.68 -10.33 9.70
C ALA A 111 -8.54 -11.85 9.49
N THR A 112 -7.32 -12.37 9.50
CA THR A 112 -7.05 -13.80 9.43
C THR A 112 -7.67 -14.55 10.60
N TRP A 113 -7.48 -14.02 11.82
CA TRP A 113 -7.94 -14.65 13.05
C TRP A 113 -9.47 -14.67 13.21
N ILE A 114 -10.16 -13.65 12.67
CA ILE A 114 -11.62 -13.52 12.76
C ILE A 114 -12.32 -14.32 11.65
N TRP A 115 -11.87 -14.22 10.39
CA TRP A 115 -12.59 -14.82 9.25
C TRP A 115 -12.00 -16.12 8.71
N PHE A 116 -10.69 -16.35 8.88
CA PHE A 116 -9.98 -17.43 8.18
C PHE A 116 -9.34 -18.45 9.13
N ARG A 117 -9.63 -18.39 10.44
CA ARG A 117 -9.02 -19.25 11.47
C ARG A 117 -9.09 -20.76 11.16
N ASN A 118 -10.23 -21.24 10.67
CA ASN A 118 -10.54 -22.66 10.53
C ASN A 118 -10.78 -23.09 9.07
N SER A 119 -10.65 -22.18 8.12
CA SER A 119 -10.94 -22.48 6.71
C SER A 119 -10.21 -21.51 5.80
N ASN A 120 -9.35 -22.05 4.94
CA ASN A 120 -8.69 -21.29 3.88
C ASN A 120 -9.63 -21.01 2.68
N ARG A 121 -10.95 -21.01 2.90
CA ARG A 121 -11.94 -20.79 1.85
C ARG A 121 -11.94 -19.32 1.48
N ALA A 122 -11.57 -19.05 0.23
CA ALA A 122 -11.83 -17.77 -0.40
C ALA A 122 -13.31 -17.42 -0.28
N LEU A 123 -13.61 -16.25 0.29
CA LEU A 123 -14.97 -15.74 0.37
C LEU A 123 -15.30 -15.13 -0.98
N VAL A 124 -16.25 -15.69 -1.72
CA VAL A 124 -16.62 -15.14 -3.03
C VAL A 124 -17.58 -13.96 -2.81
N PRO A 125 -17.16 -12.72 -3.11
CA PRO A 125 -18.03 -11.57 -2.97
C PRO A 125 -19.06 -11.59 -4.10
N LYS A 126 -20.35 -11.67 -3.77
CA LYS A 126 -21.41 -11.45 -4.76
C LYS A 126 -21.63 -9.96 -4.96
N LYS A 127 -21.99 -9.57 -6.18
CA LYS A 127 -22.33 -8.18 -6.57
C LYS A 127 -23.46 -7.65 -5.68
N PHE A 128 -23.34 -6.40 -5.25
CA PHE A 128 -24.26 -5.72 -4.30
C PHE A 128 -25.74 -5.82 -4.67
N PHE A 129 -26.05 -5.68 -5.97
CA PHE A 129 -27.39 -5.69 -6.53
C PHE A 129 -27.66 -6.92 -7.41
N GLY A 130 -26.85 -7.98 -7.28
CA GLY A 130 -26.93 -9.15 -8.15
C GLY A 130 -26.26 -8.96 -9.51
N GLU A 131 -26.56 -9.87 -10.45
CA GLU A 131 -26.02 -9.90 -11.83
C GLU A 131 -26.68 -8.87 -12.76
N THR A 132 -27.57 -8.01 -12.23
CA THR A 132 -28.23 -6.96 -13.01
C THR A 132 -27.21 -5.99 -13.58
N HIS A 133 -27.30 -5.79 -14.89
CA HIS A 133 -26.44 -4.90 -15.65
C HIS A 133 -27.29 -4.13 -16.66
N VAL A 134 -26.78 -2.97 -17.06
CA VAL A 134 -27.29 -2.21 -18.19
C VAL A 134 -26.30 -2.37 -19.33
N GLN A 135 -26.78 -2.61 -20.54
CA GLN A 135 -25.92 -2.58 -21.71
C GLN A 135 -25.66 -1.13 -22.08
N VAL A 136 -24.42 -0.68 -21.87
CA VAL A 136 -23.95 0.63 -22.31
C VAL A 136 -22.97 0.37 -23.45
N LEU A 137 -23.33 0.79 -24.66
CA LEU A 137 -22.46 0.70 -25.85
C LEU A 137 -21.98 -0.72 -26.16
N GLY A 138 -22.83 -1.73 -25.95
CA GLY A 138 -22.52 -3.15 -26.22
C GLY A 138 -21.77 -3.86 -25.08
N GLN A 139 -21.45 -3.17 -23.98
CA GLN A 139 -20.81 -3.77 -22.81
C GLN A 139 -21.76 -3.80 -21.60
N ALA A 140 -21.72 -4.91 -20.84
CA ALA A 140 -22.45 -5.06 -19.59
C ALA A 140 -21.79 -4.19 -18.49
N VAL A 141 -22.43 -3.07 -18.16
CA VAL A 141 -22.05 -2.23 -17.03
C VAL A 141 -22.95 -2.57 -15.87
N TYR A 142 -22.35 -3.02 -14.77
CA TYR A 142 -23.11 -3.46 -13.60
C TYR A 142 -23.52 -2.27 -12.73
N TYR A 143 -24.67 -2.38 -12.05
CA TYR A 143 -25.20 -1.31 -11.19
C TYR A 143 -24.20 -0.84 -10.11
N HIS A 144 -23.39 -1.76 -9.56
CA HIS A 144 -22.38 -1.40 -8.58
C HIS A 144 -21.30 -0.46 -9.13
N GLN A 145 -20.98 -0.55 -10.43
CA GLN A 145 -20.01 0.33 -11.09
C GLN A 145 -20.59 1.73 -11.28
N ILE A 146 -21.84 1.82 -11.74
CA ILE A 146 -22.56 3.09 -11.91
C ILE A 146 -22.70 3.82 -10.57
N ILE A 147 -23.09 3.11 -9.52
CA ILE A 147 -23.18 3.66 -8.16
C ILE A 147 -21.80 4.11 -7.66
N GLY A 148 -20.75 3.34 -7.96
CA GLY A 148 -19.38 3.73 -7.63
C GLY A 148 -18.96 5.05 -8.27
N VAL A 149 -19.32 5.28 -9.54
CA VAL A 149 -19.06 6.55 -10.25
C VAL A 149 -19.88 7.70 -9.64
N LEU A 150 -21.17 7.49 -9.41
CA LEU A 150 -22.01 8.54 -8.82
C LEU A 150 -21.50 8.94 -7.42
N LEU A 151 -21.16 7.95 -6.61
CA LEU A 151 -20.69 8.15 -5.24
C LEU A 151 -19.31 8.81 -5.21
N SER A 152 -18.41 8.50 -6.15
CA SER A 152 -17.10 9.15 -6.22
C SER A 152 -17.24 10.65 -6.49
N ILE A 153 -18.14 11.06 -7.38
CA ILE A 153 -18.42 12.48 -7.68
C ILE A 153 -18.98 13.19 -6.45
N VAL A 154 -19.99 12.59 -5.81
CA VAL A 154 -20.62 13.15 -4.60
C VAL A 154 -19.60 13.31 -3.48
N ILE A 155 -18.77 12.29 -3.25
CA ILE A 155 -17.72 12.32 -2.22
C ILE A 155 -16.65 13.35 -2.55
N ALA A 156 -16.20 13.44 -3.80
CA ALA A 156 -15.21 14.44 -4.20
C ALA A 156 -15.75 15.87 -3.94
N GLY A 157 -17.01 16.13 -4.29
CA GLY A 157 -17.68 17.39 -3.99
C GLY A 157 -17.82 17.65 -2.49
N ALA A 158 -18.26 16.66 -1.71
CA ALA A 158 -18.41 16.77 -0.26
C ALA A 158 -17.06 17.03 0.44
N LEU A 159 -16.01 16.33 0.04
CA LEU A 159 -14.65 16.54 0.57
C LEU A 159 -14.06 17.89 0.15
N TYR A 160 -14.34 18.36 -1.06
CA TYR A 160 -13.95 19.70 -1.48
C TYR A 160 -14.59 20.77 -0.58
N VAL A 161 -15.90 20.67 -0.34
CA VAL A 161 -16.60 21.58 0.58
C VAL A 161 -16.04 21.45 1.99
N LEU A 162 -15.87 20.22 2.49
CA LEU A 162 -15.32 19.97 3.82
C LEU A 162 -13.94 20.62 3.99
N LEU A 163 -13.01 20.37 3.09
CA LEU A 163 -11.65 20.86 3.22
C LEU A 163 -11.59 22.37 2.97
N TYR A 164 -12.21 22.89 1.92
CA TYR A 164 -11.98 24.28 1.48
C TYR A 164 -13.01 25.29 1.98
N ARG A 165 -14.19 24.84 2.41
CA ARG A 165 -15.31 25.73 2.80
C ARG A 165 -15.74 25.58 4.25
N THR A 166 -15.15 24.68 5.04
CA THR A 166 -15.49 24.55 6.48
C THR A 166 -14.34 24.92 7.40
N ARG A 167 -14.68 25.31 8.65
CA ARG A 167 -13.70 25.56 9.72
C ARG A 167 -12.87 24.31 10.02
N LEU A 168 -13.50 23.13 10.00
CA LEU A 168 -12.81 21.85 10.23
C LEU A 168 -11.69 21.64 9.20
N GLY A 169 -11.96 21.89 7.93
CA GLY A 169 -10.97 21.78 6.86
C GLY A 169 -9.80 22.75 6.97
N VAL A 170 -10.06 23.99 7.44
CA VAL A 170 -8.99 24.96 7.75
C VAL A 170 -8.12 24.45 8.90
N THR A 171 -8.74 23.93 9.97
CA THR A 171 -8.01 23.34 11.11
C THR A 171 -7.23 22.09 10.71
N MET A 172 -7.75 21.26 9.79
CA MET A 172 -7.03 20.11 9.24
C MET A 172 -5.72 20.56 8.60
N ARG A 173 -5.78 21.46 7.61
CA ARG A 173 -4.58 21.97 6.94
C ARG A 173 -3.60 22.66 7.90
N ALA A 174 -4.11 23.49 8.81
CA ALA A 174 -3.28 24.16 9.81
C ALA A 174 -2.56 23.17 10.75
N THR A 175 -3.16 22.01 11.02
CA THR A 175 -2.57 20.97 11.88
C THR A 175 -1.29 20.38 11.26
N VAL A 176 -1.24 20.24 9.93
CA VAL A 176 -0.05 19.74 9.21
C VAL A 176 1.01 20.83 9.05
N ASP A 177 0.60 22.09 8.90
CA ASP A 177 1.56 23.19 8.78
C ASP A 177 2.29 23.46 10.10
N ASP A 178 1.57 23.72 11.19
CA ASP A 178 2.15 23.86 12.53
C ASP A 178 1.11 23.56 13.62
N ARG A 179 1.22 22.36 14.20
CA ARG A 179 0.35 21.89 15.28
C ARG A 179 0.47 22.75 16.53
N SER A 180 1.67 23.20 16.89
CA SER A 180 1.93 23.99 18.10
C SER A 180 1.31 25.37 17.96
N LEU A 181 1.50 26.02 16.80
CA LEU A 181 0.87 27.30 16.49
C LEU A 181 -0.66 27.20 16.47
N LEU A 182 -1.21 26.11 15.93
CA LEU A 182 -2.66 25.88 15.97
C LEU A 182 -3.19 25.75 17.40
N MET A 183 -2.45 25.09 18.30
CA MET A 183 -2.82 24.97 19.72
C MET A 183 -2.78 26.33 20.44
N LEU A 184 -1.78 27.16 20.14
CA LEU A 184 -1.71 28.53 20.67
C LEU A 184 -2.89 29.40 20.23
N ASN A 185 -3.43 29.13 19.04
CA ASN A 185 -4.64 29.77 18.52
C ASN A 185 -5.96 29.10 19.00
N GLY A 186 -5.92 28.27 20.05
CA GLY A 186 -7.10 27.62 20.63
C GLY A 186 -7.65 26.43 19.84
N GLY A 187 -6.94 25.99 18.80
CA GLY A 187 -7.29 24.82 18.02
C GLY A 187 -7.17 23.53 18.84
N ARG A 188 -7.91 22.50 18.42
CA ARG A 188 -7.84 21.15 19.02
C ARG A 188 -7.39 20.14 17.97
N PRO A 189 -6.09 20.09 17.65
CA PRO A 189 -5.55 19.21 16.61
C PRO A 189 -5.92 17.73 16.81
N ASP A 190 -6.08 17.27 18.05
CA ASP A 190 -6.42 15.88 18.36
C ASP A 190 -7.81 15.50 17.83
N ARG A 191 -8.82 16.36 18.06
CA ARG A 191 -10.18 16.12 17.56
C ARG A 191 -10.23 16.15 16.04
N VAL A 192 -9.40 16.99 15.43
CA VAL A 192 -9.32 17.13 13.98
C VAL A 192 -8.62 15.93 13.35
N SER A 193 -7.54 15.44 13.96
CA SER A 193 -6.90 14.17 13.60
C SER A 193 -7.90 13.01 13.70
N MET A 194 -8.62 12.87 14.82
CA MET A 194 -9.66 11.85 14.98
C MET A 194 -10.70 11.89 13.85
N ALA A 195 -11.25 13.07 13.53
CA ALA A 195 -12.21 13.23 12.44
C ALA A 195 -11.63 12.85 11.07
N SER A 196 -10.39 13.26 10.78
CA SER A 196 -9.69 12.92 9.54
C SER A 196 -9.45 11.42 9.40
N TRP A 197 -9.03 10.75 10.47
CA TRP A 197 -8.84 9.30 10.47
C TRP A 197 -10.15 8.53 10.33
N ALA A 198 -11.22 9.01 10.97
CA ALA A 198 -12.56 8.44 10.80
C ALA A 198 -13.04 8.54 9.33
N ILE A 199 -12.94 9.73 8.73
CA ILE A 199 -13.34 9.97 7.33
C ILE A 199 -12.46 9.16 6.38
N GLY A 200 -11.14 9.17 6.58
CA GLY A 200 -10.21 8.43 5.74
C GLY A 200 -10.45 6.92 5.78
N ALA A 201 -10.75 6.37 6.97
CA ALA A 201 -11.09 4.96 7.12
C ALA A 201 -12.46 4.63 6.50
N SER A 202 -13.47 5.50 6.62
CA SER A 202 -14.75 5.37 5.91
C SER A 202 -14.57 5.30 4.40
N LEU A 203 -13.70 6.15 3.84
CA LEU A 203 -13.41 6.18 2.40
C LEU A 203 -12.62 4.95 1.95
N ALA A 204 -11.64 4.51 2.75
CA ALA A 204 -10.94 3.24 2.53
C ALA A 204 -11.95 2.07 2.50
N GLY A 205 -12.84 2.04 3.50
CA GLY A 205 -13.84 0.99 3.65
C GLY A 205 -14.83 0.98 2.50
N LEU A 206 -15.30 2.15 2.08
CA LEU A 206 -16.18 2.28 0.92
C LEU A 206 -15.48 1.83 -0.37
N ALA A 207 -14.23 2.23 -0.59
CA ALA A 207 -13.47 1.79 -1.76
C ALA A 207 -13.28 0.26 -1.75
N GLY A 208 -12.97 -0.33 -0.59
CA GLY A 208 -12.84 -1.77 -0.46
C GLY A 208 -14.15 -2.53 -0.70
N VAL A 209 -15.26 -2.01 -0.16
CA VAL A 209 -16.61 -2.50 -0.41
C VAL A 209 -16.91 -2.46 -1.92
N LEU A 210 -16.68 -1.33 -2.60
CA LEU A 210 -16.95 -1.17 -4.03
C LEU A 210 -16.04 -2.01 -4.94
N LEU A 211 -14.77 -2.22 -4.58
CA LEU A 211 -13.86 -3.11 -5.33
C LEU A 211 -14.14 -4.59 -5.08
N SER A 212 -14.68 -4.95 -3.91
CA SER A 212 -14.81 -6.35 -3.53
C SER A 212 -15.49 -7.25 -4.58
N PRO A 213 -16.59 -6.87 -5.26
CA PRO A 213 -17.24 -7.76 -6.24
C PRO A 213 -16.45 -7.95 -7.53
N GLN A 214 -15.42 -7.13 -7.77
CA GLN A 214 -14.52 -7.24 -8.90
C GLN A 214 -13.38 -8.19 -8.60
N LEU A 215 -13.18 -8.53 -7.32
CA LEU A 215 -12.26 -9.56 -6.88
C LEU A 215 -12.93 -10.92 -7.05
N GLY A 216 -12.28 -11.85 -7.75
CA GLY A 216 -12.78 -13.23 -7.85
C GLY A 216 -12.83 -13.97 -6.51
N ALA A 217 -12.05 -13.50 -5.53
CA ALA A 217 -12.00 -14.01 -4.17
C ALA A 217 -11.61 -12.89 -3.20
N LEU A 218 -12.37 -12.73 -2.11
CA LEU A 218 -12.01 -11.87 -1.01
C LEU A 218 -11.11 -12.65 -0.05
N GLN A 219 -9.82 -12.31 -0.07
CA GLN A 219 -8.78 -12.83 0.80
C GLN A 219 -8.22 -11.70 1.67
N VAL A 220 -7.50 -12.05 2.74
CA VAL A 220 -6.90 -11.10 3.68
C VAL A 220 -5.99 -10.07 3.00
N PHE A 221 -5.27 -10.47 1.96
CA PHE A 221 -4.33 -9.59 1.27
C PHE A 221 -4.91 -8.93 0.00
N ALA A 222 -6.20 -9.14 -0.29
CA ALA A 222 -6.75 -8.85 -1.61
C ALA A 222 -6.74 -7.35 -1.97
N LEU A 223 -6.93 -6.46 -0.98
CA LEU A 223 -6.89 -5.01 -1.18
C LEU A 223 -5.69 -4.34 -0.49
N THR A 224 -4.74 -5.11 0.04
CA THR A 224 -3.55 -4.54 0.70
C THR A 224 -2.76 -3.66 -0.27
N LEU A 225 -2.73 -4.02 -1.56
CA LEU A 225 -2.05 -3.26 -2.59
C LEU A 225 -2.86 -2.06 -3.13
N LEU A 226 -4.11 -1.87 -2.67
CA LEU A 226 -4.94 -0.72 -3.06
C LEU A 226 -4.24 0.62 -2.77
N VAL A 227 -3.44 0.68 -1.70
CA VAL A 227 -2.68 1.88 -1.37
C VAL A 227 -1.68 2.27 -2.46
N PHE A 228 -1.06 1.28 -3.14
CA PHE A 228 -0.13 1.53 -4.24
C PHE A 228 -0.85 2.01 -5.51
N ASP A 229 -2.12 1.66 -5.68
CA ASP A 229 -2.96 2.20 -6.75
C ASP A 229 -3.44 3.62 -6.42
N ALA A 230 -3.87 3.87 -5.19
CA ALA A 230 -4.45 5.15 -4.80
C ALA A 230 -3.41 6.27 -4.59
N TYR A 231 -2.20 5.92 -4.15
CA TYR A 231 -1.18 6.90 -3.80
C TYR A 231 -0.65 7.77 -4.96
N PRO A 232 -0.36 7.23 -6.15
CA PRO A 232 0.03 8.04 -7.32
C PRO A 232 -0.97 9.16 -7.62
N ALA A 233 -2.26 8.87 -7.55
CA ALA A 233 -3.32 9.85 -7.73
C ALA A 233 -3.31 10.90 -6.60
N ALA A 234 -3.13 10.46 -5.35
CA ALA A 234 -3.02 11.37 -4.21
C ALA A 234 -1.79 12.31 -4.35
N VAL A 235 -0.65 11.80 -4.80
CA VAL A 235 0.58 12.57 -5.06
C VAL A 235 0.43 13.51 -6.25
N ALA A 236 -0.27 13.12 -7.32
CA ALA A 236 -0.61 14.04 -8.42
C ALA A 236 -1.39 15.27 -7.91
N GLY A 237 -2.22 15.09 -6.88
CA GLY A 237 -2.88 16.20 -6.14
C GLY A 237 -2.05 16.82 -5.01
N ARG A 238 -0.73 16.57 -4.96
CA ARG A 238 0.22 17.02 -3.92
C ARG A 238 -0.21 16.68 -2.49
N LEU A 239 -1.00 15.62 -2.31
CA LEU A 239 -1.60 15.23 -1.03
C LEU A 239 -2.41 16.35 -0.34
N ARG A 240 -2.83 17.39 -1.10
CA ARG A 240 -3.54 18.56 -0.60
C ARG A 240 -4.80 18.88 -1.39
N SER A 241 -4.80 18.60 -2.69
CA SER A 241 -5.86 19.00 -3.64
C SER A 241 -6.76 17.83 -4.01
N VAL A 242 -7.96 17.80 -3.45
CA VAL A 242 -9.00 16.80 -3.78
C VAL A 242 -9.34 16.77 -5.28
N PRO A 243 -9.55 17.92 -5.98
CA PRO A 243 -9.87 17.90 -7.40
C PRO A 243 -8.74 17.31 -8.26
N LEU A 244 -7.48 17.68 -8.00
CA LEU A 244 -6.34 17.14 -8.73
C LEU A 244 -6.12 15.66 -8.41
N THR A 245 -6.37 15.23 -7.16
CA THR A 245 -6.34 13.82 -6.80
C THR A 245 -7.41 13.01 -7.52
N TYR A 246 -8.63 13.55 -7.64
CA TYR A 246 -9.71 12.92 -8.39
C TYR A 246 -9.34 12.76 -9.87
N LEU A 247 -8.82 13.82 -10.51
CA LEU A 247 -8.34 13.75 -11.89
C LEU A 247 -7.20 12.75 -12.07
N GLY A 248 -6.23 12.72 -11.15
CA GLY A 248 -5.14 11.74 -11.15
C GLY A 248 -5.64 10.30 -11.06
N ALA A 249 -6.68 10.04 -10.29
CA ALA A 249 -7.30 8.72 -10.18
C ALA A 249 -8.08 8.33 -11.45
N MET A 250 -8.74 9.29 -12.11
CA MET A 250 -9.36 9.06 -13.43
C MET A 250 -8.32 8.67 -14.47
N VAL A 251 -7.21 9.43 -14.54
CA VAL A 251 -6.10 9.13 -15.44
C VAL A 251 -5.56 7.73 -15.18
N LEU A 252 -5.30 7.37 -13.92
CA LEU A 252 -4.84 6.04 -13.55
C LEU A 252 -5.80 4.92 -13.98
N GLY A 253 -7.09 5.08 -13.72
CA GLY A 253 -8.12 4.11 -14.09
C GLY A 253 -8.19 3.91 -15.60
N LEU A 254 -8.21 5.00 -16.36
CA LEU A 254 -8.19 4.97 -17.83
C LEU A 254 -6.90 4.36 -18.37
N SER A 255 -5.73 4.71 -17.82
CA SER A 255 -4.44 4.16 -18.23
C SER A 255 -4.38 2.64 -18.08
N LYS A 256 -4.91 2.08 -16.97
CA LYS A 256 -4.96 0.62 -16.78
C LYS A 256 -5.85 -0.06 -17.82
N LEU A 257 -7.05 0.46 -18.06
CA LEU A 257 -8.01 -0.16 -18.97
C LEU A 257 -7.60 0.01 -20.44
N TYR A 258 -7.00 1.14 -20.83
CA TYR A 258 -6.43 1.31 -22.16
C TYR A 258 -5.21 0.43 -22.38
N PHE A 259 -4.39 0.19 -21.36
CA PHE A 259 -3.33 -0.80 -21.46
C PHE A 259 -3.90 -2.21 -21.69
N ASP A 260 -4.95 -2.60 -20.96
CA ASP A 260 -5.63 -3.89 -21.16
C ASP A 260 -6.18 -4.02 -22.59
N TRP A 261 -6.76 -2.95 -23.13
CA TRP A 261 -7.24 -2.92 -24.52
C TRP A 261 -6.12 -3.08 -25.55
N ILE A 262 -5.03 -2.31 -25.43
CA ILE A 262 -3.92 -2.32 -26.40
C ILE A 262 -3.15 -3.66 -26.36
N SER A 263 -2.99 -4.21 -25.17
CA SER A 263 -2.22 -5.44 -24.93
C SER A 263 -3.03 -6.72 -25.11
N ASP A 264 -4.34 -6.61 -25.41
CA ASP A 264 -5.30 -7.71 -25.42
C ASP A 264 -5.24 -8.53 -24.13
N ALA A 265 -5.44 -7.83 -23.00
CA ALA A 265 -5.26 -8.35 -21.64
C ALA A 265 -3.88 -9.00 -21.39
N GLY A 266 -2.84 -8.50 -22.06
CA GLY A 266 -1.47 -8.99 -21.99
C GLY A 266 -1.17 -10.23 -22.84
N GLN A 267 -2.10 -10.69 -23.69
CA GLN A 267 -1.85 -11.80 -24.61
C GLN A 267 -0.95 -11.40 -25.79
N ARG A 268 -1.05 -10.14 -26.24
CA ARG A 268 -0.27 -9.65 -27.38
C ARG A 268 1.22 -9.56 -27.07
N TRP A 269 1.57 -9.13 -25.86
CA TRP A 269 2.94 -8.95 -25.40
C TRP A 269 3.15 -9.64 -24.05
N LEU A 270 3.43 -10.94 -24.10
CA LEU A 270 3.63 -11.80 -22.93
C LEU A 270 4.66 -11.22 -21.94
N VAL A 271 5.74 -10.60 -22.46
CA VAL A 271 6.79 -9.95 -21.65
C VAL A 271 6.26 -8.75 -20.86
N LEU A 272 5.29 -8.02 -21.42
CA LEU A 272 4.72 -6.80 -20.82
C LEU A 272 3.42 -7.05 -20.06
N ARG A 273 2.99 -8.31 -19.91
CA ARG A 273 1.72 -8.66 -19.24
C ARG A 273 1.62 -8.08 -17.82
N ASN A 274 2.75 -7.98 -17.11
CA ASN A 274 2.80 -7.42 -15.77
C ASN A 274 2.95 -5.88 -15.73
N LEU A 275 3.15 -5.23 -16.87
CA LEU A 275 3.32 -3.77 -16.94
C LEU A 275 2.08 -3.04 -16.41
N ARG A 276 0.89 -3.62 -16.58
CA ARG A 276 -0.36 -3.14 -16.00
C ARG A 276 -0.26 -2.87 -14.50
N ASN A 277 0.42 -3.75 -13.76
CA ASN A 277 0.60 -3.63 -12.31
C ASN A 277 1.65 -2.57 -11.95
N ALA A 278 2.52 -2.20 -12.90
CA ALA A 278 3.52 -1.15 -12.74
C ALA A 278 3.01 0.25 -13.13
N ILE A 279 1.87 0.37 -13.83
CA ILE A 279 1.26 1.66 -14.22
C ILE A 279 1.14 2.64 -13.04
N PRO A 280 0.66 2.25 -11.84
CA PRO A 280 0.61 3.16 -10.69
C PRO A 280 1.99 3.72 -10.33
N ALA A 281 3.02 2.86 -10.31
CA ALA A 281 4.38 3.27 -10.00
C ALA A 281 4.96 4.20 -11.08
N LEU A 282 4.70 3.93 -12.36
CA LEU A 282 5.11 4.79 -13.48
C LEU A 282 4.43 6.16 -13.42
N LEU A 283 3.14 6.21 -13.07
CA LEU A 283 2.41 7.45 -12.87
C LEU A 283 2.92 8.23 -11.66
N LEU A 284 3.26 7.55 -10.57
CA LEU A 284 3.88 8.20 -9.43
C LEU A 284 5.24 8.79 -9.80
N PHE A 285 6.08 8.03 -10.51
CA PHE A 285 7.38 8.51 -10.99
C PHE A 285 7.22 9.73 -11.91
N GLY A 286 6.30 9.67 -12.88
CA GLY A 286 5.98 10.79 -13.75
C GLY A 286 5.46 12.00 -12.97
N ALA A 287 4.56 11.79 -12.01
CA ALA A 287 4.05 12.86 -11.14
C ALA A 287 5.18 13.51 -10.35
N LEU A 288 6.10 12.73 -9.78
CA LEU A 288 7.24 13.25 -9.03
C LEU A 288 8.25 14.01 -9.90
N LEU A 289 8.46 13.60 -11.15
CA LEU A 289 9.33 14.32 -12.09
C LEU A 289 8.74 15.67 -12.52
N LEU A 290 7.42 15.75 -12.66
CA LEU A 290 6.72 16.94 -13.13
C LEU A 290 6.39 17.93 -12.00
N LEU A 291 6.24 17.42 -10.77
CA LEU A 291 5.91 18.26 -9.62
C LEU A 291 7.16 19.03 -9.16
N PRO A 292 7.09 20.36 -9.03
CA PRO A 292 8.20 21.14 -8.50
C PRO A 292 8.45 20.73 -7.04
N GLN A 293 9.71 20.45 -6.72
CA GLN A 293 10.13 20.18 -5.35
C GLN A 293 9.97 21.46 -4.52
N ASP A 294 9.19 21.39 -3.43
CA ASP A 294 9.10 22.52 -2.51
C ASP A 294 10.50 22.77 -1.93
N ARG A 295 11.03 23.99 -2.10
CA ARG A 295 12.35 24.38 -1.60
C ARG A 295 12.41 24.13 -0.09
N LEU A 296 13.42 23.36 0.33
CA LEU A 296 13.77 22.98 1.70
C LEU A 296 13.16 23.91 2.77
N ARG A 297 12.17 23.42 3.53
CA ARG A 297 11.87 23.97 4.85
C ARG A 297 13.11 23.67 5.71
N GLY A 298 13.75 24.72 6.24
CA GLY A 298 14.97 24.59 7.03
C GLY A 298 14.85 23.44 8.02
N ALA A 299 15.85 22.56 8.03
CA ALA A 299 15.87 21.35 8.85
C ALA A 299 15.65 21.75 10.32
N ILE A 300 14.40 21.62 10.78
CA ILE A 300 14.12 21.60 12.20
C ILE A 300 14.78 20.30 12.64
N VAL A 301 15.92 20.41 13.32
CA VAL A 301 16.55 19.29 14.03
C VAL A 301 15.53 18.80 15.04
N THR A 302 14.67 17.88 14.61
CA THR A 302 13.75 17.21 15.51
C THR A 302 14.62 16.35 16.40
N ARG A 303 14.81 16.80 17.65
CA ARG A 303 15.34 15.92 18.70
C ARG A 303 14.38 14.75 18.80
N THR A 304 14.73 13.64 18.18
CA THR A 304 13.97 12.41 18.27
C THR A 304 14.07 11.91 19.70
N ARG A 305 12.97 11.35 20.20
CA ARG A 305 12.96 10.73 21.54
C ARG A 305 13.88 9.49 21.62
N GLU A 306 14.24 8.95 20.47
CA GLU A 306 14.97 7.69 20.32
C GLU A 306 16.49 7.92 20.33
N ARG A 307 17.20 7.13 21.14
CA ARG A 307 18.67 7.01 21.11
C ARG A 307 19.00 5.56 20.77
N PHE A 308 19.62 5.33 19.61
CA PHE A 308 20.09 4.01 19.21
C PHE A 308 21.50 3.77 19.73
N ARG A 309 21.73 2.63 20.39
CA ARG A 309 23.06 2.18 20.79
C ARG A 309 23.65 1.38 19.63
N VAL A 310 24.78 1.82 19.09
CA VAL A 310 25.51 1.09 18.05
C VAL A 310 26.31 -0.03 18.72
N PRO A 311 26.13 -1.30 18.32
CA PRO A 311 26.92 -2.40 18.88
C PRO A 311 28.39 -2.26 18.50
N THR A 312 29.27 -2.67 19.39
CA THR A 312 30.72 -2.69 19.14
C THR A 312 31.11 -3.85 18.21
N MET A 313 32.25 -3.75 17.50
CA MET A 313 32.73 -4.81 16.60
C MET A 313 32.86 -6.18 17.30
N ARG A 314 33.24 -6.17 18.59
CA ARG A 314 33.33 -7.39 19.41
C ARG A 314 31.97 -8.02 19.66
N GLU A 315 30.97 -7.21 20.02
CA GLU A 315 29.60 -7.68 20.19
C GLU A 315 29.04 -8.23 18.86
N ALA A 316 29.31 -7.56 17.73
CA ALA A 316 28.87 -8.02 16.42
C ALA A 316 29.47 -9.38 16.03
N VAL A 317 30.78 -9.58 16.22
CA VAL A 317 31.45 -10.87 15.94
C VAL A 317 30.94 -11.97 16.86
N LEU A 318 30.75 -11.67 18.16
CA LEU A 318 30.25 -12.64 19.13
C LEU A 318 28.83 -13.09 18.78
N TRP A 319 27.91 -12.16 18.55
CA TRP A 319 26.52 -12.49 18.18
C TRP A 319 26.43 -13.15 16.81
N GLY A 320 27.29 -12.78 15.85
CA GLY A 320 27.40 -13.46 14.56
C GLY A 320 27.84 -14.91 14.71
N GLY A 321 28.86 -15.17 15.53
CA GLY A 321 29.30 -16.54 15.84
C GLY A 321 28.22 -17.37 16.53
N VAL A 322 27.53 -16.78 17.51
CA VAL A 322 26.39 -17.43 18.21
C VAL A 322 25.28 -17.80 17.23
N LEU A 323 24.95 -16.91 16.28
CA LEU A 323 23.95 -17.18 15.26
C LEU A 323 24.35 -18.37 14.36
N VAL A 324 25.59 -18.40 13.88
CA VAL A 324 26.09 -19.50 13.03
C VAL A 324 26.07 -20.82 13.78
N ALA A 325 26.55 -20.84 15.03
CA ALA A 325 26.52 -22.04 15.87
C ALA A 325 25.10 -22.52 16.14
N ALA A 326 24.17 -21.61 16.44
CA ALA A 326 22.76 -21.94 16.67
C ALA A 326 22.09 -22.53 15.41
N VAL A 327 22.36 -21.97 14.23
CA VAL A 327 21.82 -22.48 12.97
C VAL A 327 22.39 -23.87 12.64
N ALA A 328 23.69 -24.07 12.83
CA ALA A 328 24.33 -25.38 12.62
C ALA A 328 23.79 -26.45 13.58
N MET A 329 23.57 -26.08 14.85
CA MET A 329 22.96 -26.97 15.85
C MET A 329 21.50 -27.28 15.53
N LEU A 330 20.71 -26.30 15.09
CA LEU A 330 19.33 -26.54 14.67
C LEU A 330 19.25 -27.44 13.44
N GLN A 331 20.16 -27.27 12.48
CA GLN A 331 20.22 -28.09 11.29
C GLN A 331 20.47 -29.58 11.62
N SER A 332 21.29 -29.90 12.61
CA SER A 332 21.61 -31.29 12.97
C SER A 332 20.46 -32.05 13.62
N ILE A 333 19.47 -31.33 14.16
CA ILE A 333 18.32 -31.91 14.89
C ILE A 333 17.05 -31.92 14.01
N MET A 334 17.01 -31.12 12.95
CA MET A 334 15.82 -30.91 12.13
C MET A 334 15.65 -31.93 10.99
N SER A 335 14.39 -32.26 10.68
CA SER A 335 14.02 -33.03 9.49
C SER A 335 14.27 -32.23 8.20
N GLY A 336 14.46 -32.90 7.06
CA GLY A 336 14.81 -32.24 5.79
C GLY A 336 13.83 -31.13 5.34
N SER A 337 12.52 -31.26 5.63
CA SER A 337 11.53 -30.21 5.36
C SER A 337 11.64 -29.01 6.29
N ALA A 338 12.02 -29.25 7.55
CA ALA A 338 12.27 -28.20 8.53
C ALA A 338 13.55 -27.43 8.20
N VAL A 339 14.58 -28.08 7.65
CA VAL A 339 15.80 -27.43 7.16
C VAL A 339 15.51 -26.43 6.02
N ILE A 340 14.60 -26.76 5.10
CA ILE A 340 14.18 -25.82 4.03
C ILE A 340 13.47 -24.60 4.62
N SER A 341 12.61 -24.80 5.62
CA SER A 341 11.91 -23.72 6.32
C SER A 341 12.88 -22.82 7.08
N LEU A 342 13.89 -23.41 7.73
CA LEU A 342 14.97 -22.70 8.41
C LEU A 342 15.80 -21.87 7.40
N ALA A 343 16.16 -22.46 6.26
CA ALA A 343 16.90 -21.76 5.20
C ALA A 343 16.13 -20.55 4.67
N ASN A 344 14.82 -20.68 4.43
CA ASN A 344 13.96 -19.56 4.06
C ASN A 344 13.92 -18.48 5.16
N GLY A 345 13.82 -18.88 6.43
CA GLY A 345 13.85 -17.97 7.57
C GLY A 345 15.16 -17.20 7.68
N VAL A 346 16.31 -17.86 7.47
CA VAL A 346 17.63 -17.23 7.46
C VAL A 346 17.78 -16.27 6.27
N ALA A 347 17.31 -16.64 5.08
CA ALA A 347 17.33 -15.77 3.90
C ALA A 347 16.47 -14.50 4.12
N LEU A 348 15.27 -14.64 4.68
CA LEU A 348 14.43 -13.51 5.08
C LEU A 348 15.10 -12.64 6.17
N SER A 349 15.82 -13.27 7.10
CA SER A 349 16.56 -12.56 8.16
C SER A 349 17.73 -11.75 7.59
N LEU A 350 18.47 -12.28 6.62
CA LEU A 350 19.53 -11.55 5.92
C LEU A 350 18.98 -10.34 5.15
N MET A 351 17.85 -10.53 4.46
CA MET A 351 17.15 -9.41 3.81
C MET A 351 16.71 -8.36 4.85
N ALA A 352 16.19 -8.77 6.01
CA ALA A 352 15.82 -7.85 7.08
C ALA A 352 17.04 -7.14 7.71
N LEU A 353 18.17 -7.83 7.90
CA LEU A 353 19.41 -7.23 8.39
C LEU A 353 19.98 -6.18 7.44
N SER A 354 19.82 -6.37 6.13
CA SER A 354 20.22 -5.36 5.13
C SER A 354 19.49 -4.03 5.32
N LEU A 355 18.23 -4.05 5.81
CA LEU A 355 17.48 -2.83 6.14
C LEU A 355 18.07 -2.11 7.35
N VAL A 356 18.63 -2.82 8.33
CA VAL A 356 19.28 -2.19 9.49
C VAL A 356 20.49 -1.37 9.05
N LEU A 357 21.23 -1.85 8.05
CA LEU A 357 22.37 -1.10 7.52
C LEU A 357 21.93 0.21 6.85
N LEU A 358 20.94 0.13 5.96
CA LEU A 358 20.43 1.29 5.25
C LEU A 358 19.71 2.29 6.18
N THR A 359 18.74 1.80 6.94
CA THR A 359 17.93 2.67 7.83
C THR A 359 18.72 3.16 9.03
N GLY A 360 19.63 2.33 9.56
CA GLY A 360 20.39 2.62 10.77
C GLY A 360 21.61 3.51 10.52
N TYR A 361 22.38 3.27 9.44
CA TYR A 361 23.59 4.06 9.15
C TYR A 361 23.36 5.17 8.12
N ALA A 362 22.57 4.93 7.07
CA ALA A 362 22.30 5.96 6.05
C ALA A 362 21.08 6.83 6.40
N GLY A 363 20.21 6.39 7.33
CA GLY A 363 18.94 7.06 7.61
C GLY A 363 17.92 6.93 6.49
N GLU A 364 18.21 6.09 5.48
CA GLU A 364 17.40 5.92 4.28
C GLU A 364 16.57 4.62 4.36
N ILE A 365 15.34 4.67 3.86
CA ILE A 365 14.45 3.52 3.86
C ILE A 365 14.41 2.92 2.45
N ASN A 366 14.76 1.64 2.35
CA ASN A 366 14.62 0.87 1.13
C ASN A 366 13.33 0.03 1.17
N LEU A 367 12.33 0.38 0.35
CA LEU A 367 11.10 -0.41 0.20
C LEU A 367 11.19 -1.48 -0.90
N ALA A 368 12.29 -1.51 -1.67
CA ALA A 368 12.49 -2.37 -2.84
C ALA A 368 13.40 -3.59 -2.55
N VAL A 369 13.59 -3.98 -1.28
CA VAL A 369 14.47 -5.10 -0.89
C VAL A 369 14.13 -6.39 -1.63
N PHE A 370 12.84 -6.73 -1.74
CA PHE A 370 12.40 -7.91 -2.48
C PHE A 370 12.64 -7.79 -3.99
N THR A 371 12.62 -6.59 -4.55
CA THR A 371 12.94 -6.36 -5.97
C THR A 371 14.42 -6.63 -6.23
N PHE A 372 15.30 -6.14 -5.37
CA PHE A 372 16.74 -6.42 -5.43
C PHE A 372 17.04 -7.92 -5.25
N ALA A 373 16.36 -8.58 -4.31
CA ALA A 373 16.44 -10.02 -4.16
C ALA A 373 15.97 -10.75 -5.43
N GLY A 374 14.89 -10.29 -6.06
CA GLY A 374 14.40 -10.83 -7.34
C GLY A 374 15.40 -10.68 -8.49
N VAL A 375 16.04 -9.51 -8.63
CA VAL A 375 17.11 -9.27 -9.61
C VAL A 375 18.27 -10.24 -9.38
N ALA A 376 18.70 -10.42 -8.12
CA ALA A 376 19.75 -11.35 -7.76
C ALA A 376 19.38 -12.81 -8.11
N VAL A 377 18.14 -13.23 -7.82
CA VAL A 377 17.64 -14.57 -8.16
C VAL A 377 17.61 -14.79 -9.67
N ILE A 378 17.14 -13.82 -10.45
CA ILE A 378 17.11 -13.93 -11.92
C ILE A 378 18.53 -14.02 -12.49
N ALA A 379 19.45 -13.18 -11.99
CA ALA A 379 20.85 -13.21 -12.41
C ALA A 379 21.50 -14.56 -12.10
N ALA A 380 21.29 -15.08 -10.88
CA ALA A 380 21.82 -16.39 -10.48
C ALA A 380 21.18 -17.54 -11.28
N TRP A 381 19.88 -17.47 -11.54
CA TRP A 381 19.17 -18.48 -12.34
C TRP A 381 19.66 -18.51 -13.78
N GLN A 382 19.83 -17.36 -14.44
CA GLN A 382 20.32 -17.30 -15.82
C GLN A 382 21.76 -17.82 -15.96
N PHE A 383 22.59 -17.62 -14.95
CA PHE A 383 24.01 -17.98 -15.01
C PHE A 383 24.27 -19.48 -14.76
N ASP A 384 23.48 -20.12 -13.89
CA ASP A 384 23.80 -21.45 -13.36
C ASP A 384 22.69 -22.50 -13.54
N VAL A 385 21.42 -22.10 -13.38
CA VAL A 385 20.28 -23.04 -13.26
C VAL A 385 19.43 -23.12 -14.53
N GLY A 386 19.44 -22.08 -15.36
CA GLY A 386 18.62 -21.96 -16.55
C GLY A 386 19.10 -22.81 -17.74
N PRO A 387 18.32 -22.88 -18.83
CA PRO A 387 18.62 -23.71 -20.02
C PRO A 387 19.97 -23.39 -20.71
N THR A 388 20.50 -22.19 -20.47
CA THR A 388 21.77 -21.67 -21.01
C THR A 388 22.88 -21.55 -19.95
N GLY A 389 22.61 -21.93 -18.71
CA GLY A 389 23.60 -21.90 -17.63
C GLY A 389 24.68 -22.96 -17.82
N LEU A 390 25.76 -22.87 -17.04
CA LEU A 390 26.78 -23.93 -16.92
C LEU A 390 26.14 -25.18 -16.26
N ALA A 391 25.35 -25.88 -17.07
CA ALA A 391 24.48 -26.97 -16.64
C ALA A 391 25.32 -28.16 -16.18
N THR A 392 25.55 -28.29 -14.87
CA THR A 392 25.87 -29.62 -14.28
C THR A 392 25.66 -29.76 -12.78
N GLN A 393 25.02 -28.83 -12.06
CA GLN A 393 24.73 -29.07 -10.63
C GLN A 393 23.34 -28.63 -10.20
N LYS A 394 22.68 -29.49 -9.40
CA LYS A 394 21.49 -29.18 -8.60
C LYS A 394 21.78 -28.18 -7.45
N SER A 395 22.93 -27.50 -7.47
CA SER A 395 23.41 -26.59 -6.44
C SER A 395 23.91 -25.29 -7.04
N LEU A 396 23.56 -24.17 -6.39
CA LEU A 396 24.01 -22.83 -6.73
C LEU A 396 25.52 -22.71 -6.49
N SER A 397 26.30 -22.42 -7.52
CA SER A 397 27.75 -22.19 -7.39
C SER A 397 28.03 -20.87 -6.66
N VAL A 398 29.17 -20.83 -5.95
CA VAL A 398 29.65 -19.60 -5.29
C VAL A 398 29.87 -18.47 -6.32
N GLY A 399 30.28 -18.81 -7.53
CA GLY A 399 30.46 -17.86 -8.64
C GLY A 399 29.15 -17.20 -9.06
N ALA A 400 28.06 -17.96 -9.16
CA ALA A 400 26.73 -17.43 -9.48
C ALA A 400 26.21 -16.47 -8.40
N VAL A 401 26.49 -16.76 -7.12
CA VAL A 401 26.14 -15.87 -6.00
C VAL A 401 26.91 -14.55 -6.09
N LEU A 402 28.23 -14.60 -6.31
CA LEU A 402 29.05 -13.38 -6.44
C LEU A 402 28.62 -12.53 -7.64
N LEU A 403 28.32 -13.17 -8.78
CA LEU A 403 27.83 -12.45 -9.95
C LEU A 403 26.46 -11.81 -9.69
N ALA A 404 25.54 -12.54 -9.05
CA ALA A 404 24.25 -12.00 -8.66
C ALA A 404 24.38 -10.81 -7.70
N MET A 405 25.33 -10.86 -6.75
CA MET A 405 25.67 -9.74 -5.87
C MET A 405 26.19 -8.53 -6.67
N CYS A 406 27.09 -8.74 -7.63
CA CYS A 406 27.62 -7.67 -8.49
C CYS A 406 26.52 -7.03 -9.34
N VAL A 407 25.69 -7.83 -10.01
CA VAL A 407 24.57 -7.34 -10.83
C VAL A 407 23.58 -6.55 -9.97
N CYS A 408 23.21 -7.09 -8.80
CA CYS A 408 22.31 -6.42 -7.88
C CYS A 408 22.90 -5.09 -7.36
N SER A 409 24.20 -5.06 -7.04
CA SER A 409 24.89 -3.84 -6.61
C SER A 409 24.94 -2.78 -7.70
N LEU A 410 25.17 -3.17 -8.97
CA LEU A 410 25.15 -2.26 -10.11
C LEU A 410 23.76 -1.68 -10.35
N VAL A 411 22.71 -2.52 -10.32
CA VAL A 411 21.32 -2.08 -10.45
C VAL A 411 20.93 -1.14 -9.29
N GLY A 412 21.32 -1.48 -8.06
CA GLY A 412 21.14 -0.61 -6.89
C GLY A 412 21.81 0.75 -7.05
N GLY A 413 23.07 0.76 -7.52
CA GLY A 413 23.81 1.99 -7.80
C GLY A 413 23.13 2.87 -8.87
N LEU A 414 22.64 2.27 -9.95
CA LEU A 414 21.90 2.98 -11.01
C LEU A 414 20.61 3.61 -10.49
N ILE A 415 19.85 2.88 -9.67
CA ILE A 415 18.59 3.37 -9.08
C ILE A 415 18.85 4.48 -8.07
N ALA A 416 19.99 4.47 -7.38
CA ALA A 416 20.36 5.50 -6.41
C ALA A 416 20.87 6.81 -7.04
N LEU A 417 21.19 6.84 -8.34
CA LEU A 417 21.72 8.04 -9.01
C LEU A 417 20.89 9.33 -8.84
N PRO A 418 19.54 9.30 -8.85
CA PRO A 418 18.74 10.50 -8.62
C PRO A 418 18.89 11.07 -7.20
N ALA A 419 19.23 10.25 -6.20
CA ALA A 419 19.44 10.70 -4.83
C ALA A 419 20.69 11.58 -4.69
N LEU A 420 21.69 11.43 -5.58
CA LEU A 420 22.89 12.29 -5.61
C LEU A 420 22.60 13.72 -6.09
N ARG A 421 21.39 14.00 -6.58
CA ARG A 421 20.97 15.33 -7.04
C ARG A 421 20.13 16.10 -6.00
N LEU A 422 19.81 15.47 -4.88
CA LEU A 422 19.14 16.06 -3.71
C LEU A 422 20.19 16.41 -2.67
#